data_AF-A0A7W1PD63-F1
#
_entry.id   AF-A0A7W1PD63-F1
#
_cell.length_a   1.000
_cell.length_b   1.000
_cell.length_c   1.000
_cell.angle_alpha   90.00
_cell.angle_beta   90.00
_cell.angle_gamma   90.00
#
_symmetry.space_group_name_H-M   'P 1'
#
loop_
_entity.id
_entity.type
_entity.pdbx_description
1 polymer ?
#
loop_
_entity_poly.entity_id
_entity_poly.type
_entity_poly.pdbx_seq_one_letter_code
_entity_poly.pdbx_strand_id
1 'polypeptide(L)'
;LGEAVSAALGSRRGINRAGYFVMPMDETLAVAAIDLGGRVHTTVDLKLRVRRVGDLQSELVTDFFDGFAQAARANVHVKVLYGRSSHHHVEAVFKAFARALRVAVARDRRMARMLPSTKGLL
;
A
#
# COMPACT_ATOMS: atom_id res chain seq x y z
N LEU A 1 2.45 -6.48 -11.10
CA LEU A 1 1.29 -5.83 -10.43
C LEU A 1 1.41 -4.31 -10.39
N GLY A 2 2.48 -3.75 -9.80
CA GLY A 2 2.62 -2.28 -9.71
C GLY A 2 2.61 -1.57 -11.08
N GLU A 3 3.20 -2.18 -12.11
CA GLU A 3 3.16 -1.67 -13.49
C GLU A 3 1.73 -1.54 -14.01
N ALA A 4 0.91 -2.59 -13.80
CA ALA A 4 -0.49 -2.60 -14.20
C ALA A 4 -1.30 -1.50 -13.48
N VAL A 5 -1.03 -1.27 -12.19
CA VAL A 5 -1.64 -0.16 -11.43
C VAL A 5 -1.21 1.18 -12.01
N SER A 6 0.09 1.37 -12.29
CA SER A 6 0.61 2.60 -12.88
C SER A 6 -0.02 2.88 -14.25
N ALA A 7 -0.08 1.87 -15.11
CA ALA A 7 -0.69 1.94 -16.43
C ALA A 7 -2.19 2.30 -16.35
N ALA A 8 -2.93 1.66 -15.45
CA ALA A 8 -4.37 1.94 -15.25
C ALA A 8 -4.66 3.36 -14.76
N LEU A 9 -3.72 3.97 -14.01
CA LEU A 9 -3.88 5.33 -13.50
C LEU A 9 -3.58 6.41 -14.53
N GLY A 10 -2.85 6.09 -15.61
CA GLY A 10 -2.50 7.02 -16.68
C GLY A 10 -1.90 8.32 -16.15
N SER A 11 -2.57 9.45 -16.40
CA SER A 11 -2.11 10.79 -15.98
C SER A 11 -2.23 11.08 -14.48
N ARG A 12 -2.84 10.18 -13.69
CA ARG A 12 -3.06 10.35 -12.23
C ARG A 12 -3.83 11.63 -11.86
N ARG A 13 -4.53 12.26 -12.80
CA ARG A 13 -5.35 13.45 -12.54
C ARG A 13 -6.65 13.09 -11.85
N GLY A 14 -7.08 13.92 -10.90
CA GLY A 14 -8.37 13.76 -10.23
C GLY A 14 -8.53 12.52 -9.38
N ILE A 15 -7.43 11.89 -8.95
CA ILE A 15 -7.44 10.90 -7.87
C ILE A 15 -7.08 11.57 -6.54
N ASN A 16 -7.38 10.91 -5.43
CA ASN A 16 -6.94 11.36 -4.10
C ASN A 16 -5.42 11.32 -3.93
N ARG A 17 -4.72 10.53 -4.74
CA ARG A 17 -3.26 10.29 -4.76
C ARG A 17 -2.72 9.57 -3.53
N ALA A 18 -3.13 10.00 -2.35
CA ALA A 18 -2.78 9.39 -1.08
C ALA A 18 -3.98 8.68 -0.46
N GLY A 19 -3.70 7.61 0.28
CA GLY A 19 -4.72 6.86 1.00
C GLY A 19 -4.09 6.08 2.14
N TYR A 20 -4.86 5.85 3.19
CA TYR A 20 -4.46 5.02 4.31
C TYR A 20 -5.64 4.20 4.82
N PHE A 21 -5.35 3.13 5.53
CA PHE A 21 -6.36 2.34 6.22
C PHE A 21 -5.76 1.62 7.42
N VAL A 22 -6.55 1.49 8.48
CA VAL A 22 -6.22 0.68 9.66
C VAL A 22 -7.16 -0.53 9.66
N MET A 23 -6.59 -1.74 9.60
CA MET A 23 -7.33 -2.99 9.45
C MET A 23 -7.16 -3.88 10.70
N PRO A 24 -8.25 -4.19 11.41
CA PRO A 24 -8.24 -5.27 12.38
C PRO A 24 -8.34 -6.64 11.68
N MET A 25 -7.76 -7.66 12.31
CA MET A 25 -8.02 -9.07 12.03
C MET A 25 -7.82 -9.86 13.31
N ASP A 26 -8.92 -10.26 13.93
CA ASP A 26 -8.94 -10.84 15.27
C ASP A 26 -8.09 -10.02 16.25
N GLU A 27 -7.03 -10.59 16.81
CA GLU A 27 -6.12 -9.93 17.76
C GLU A 27 -5.09 -8.98 17.10
N THR A 28 -5.05 -8.93 15.77
CA THR A 28 -4.10 -8.14 15.00
C THR A 28 -4.67 -6.79 14.59
N LEU A 29 -3.83 -5.75 14.65
CA LEU A 29 -4.11 -4.45 14.04
C LEU A 29 -2.96 -4.05 13.12
N ALA A 30 -3.28 -3.82 11.85
CA ALA A 30 -2.34 -3.37 10.84
C ALA A 30 -2.73 -2.01 10.28
N VAL A 31 -1.75 -1.26 9.78
CA VAL A 31 -1.94 0.00 9.06
C VAL A 31 -1.20 -0.07 7.74
N ALA A 32 -1.81 0.49 6.70
CA ALA A 32 -1.15 0.75 5.43
C ALA A 32 -1.41 2.19 5.00
N ALA A 33 -0.40 2.83 4.42
CA ALA A 33 -0.49 4.12 3.76
C ALA A 33 0.24 4.07 2.42
N ILE A 34 -0.31 4.77 1.43
CA ILE A 34 0.28 4.86 0.09
C ILE A 34 0.19 6.29 -0.43
N ASP A 35 1.24 6.75 -1.11
CA ASP A 35 1.27 7.97 -1.93
C ASP A 35 1.67 7.60 -3.37
N LEU A 36 0.77 7.84 -4.34
CA LEU A 36 1.01 7.66 -5.77
C LEU A 36 1.75 8.87 -6.38
N GLY A 37 2.73 9.39 -5.64
CA GLY A 37 3.43 10.64 -5.89
C GLY A 37 4.61 10.57 -6.86
N GLY A 38 4.87 9.43 -7.49
CA GLY A 38 5.91 9.26 -8.51
C GLY A 38 7.31 8.90 -7.99
N ARG A 39 7.52 9.01 -6.67
CA ARG A 39 8.76 8.61 -5.98
C ARG A 39 8.61 7.23 -5.38
N VAL A 40 9.69 6.46 -5.39
CA VAL A 40 9.73 5.10 -4.84
C VAL A 40 10.23 5.17 -3.40
N HIS A 41 9.48 4.59 -2.48
CA HIS A 41 9.93 4.30 -1.13
C HIS A 41 9.05 3.21 -0.53
N THR A 42 9.63 2.33 0.28
CA THR A 42 8.88 1.34 1.02
C THR A 42 9.33 1.35 2.47
N THR A 43 8.38 1.21 3.39
CA THR A 43 8.66 0.88 4.79
C THR A 43 7.77 -0.28 5.20
N VAL A 44 8.37 -1.36 5.67
CA VAL A 44 7.66 -2.61 6.01
C VAL A 44 8.05 -3.03 7.44
N ASP A 45 7.08 -3.05 8.35
CA ASP A 45 7.25 -3.50 9.75
C ASP A 45 6.13 -4.47 10.12
N LEU A 46 6.31 -5.76 9.83
CA LEU A 46 5.24 -6.77 9.92
C LEU A 46 5.22 -7.55 11.24
N LYS A 47 6.26 -7.43 12.07
CA LYS A 47 6.41 -8.16 13.34
C LYS A 47 6.21 -9.69 13.24
N LEU A 48 6.54 -10.27 12.08
CA LEU A 48 6.44 -11.72 11.84
C LEU A 48 7.46 -12.48 12.70
N ARG A 49 7.05 -13.62 13.25
CA ARG A 49 7.87 -14.45 14.17
C ARG A 49 8.20 -15.82 13.60
N VAL A 50 7.85 -16.06 12.35
CA VAL A 50 7.98 -17.33 11.65
C VAL A 50 8.76 -17.11 10.35
N ARG A 51 9.41 -18.16 9.84
CA ARG A 51 10.08 -18.13 8.53
C ARG A 51 9.10 -18.30 7.37
N ARG A 52 7.97 -18.97 7.62
CA ARG A 52 6.94 -19.24 6.63
C ARG A 52 5.54 -19.09 7.23
N VAL A 53 4.60 -18.63 6.42
CA VAL A 53 3.16 -18.64 6.69
C VAL A 53 2.52 -19.55 5.64
N GLY A 54 2.18 -20.79 6.01
CA GLY A 54 1.92 -21.84 5.02
C GLY A 54 3.17 -22.08 4.18
N ASP A 55 3.03 -22.03 2.86
CA ASP A 55 4.15 -22.19 1.92
C ASP A 55 4.90 -20.88 1.62
N LEU A 56 4.35 -19.73 2.00
CA LEU A 56 4.92 -18.41 1.72
C LEU A 56 6.09 -18.12 2.67
N GLN A 57 7.30 -17.89 2.13
CA GLN A 57 8.42 -17.34 2.91
C GLN A 57 8.09 -15.93 3.37
N SER A 58 8.26 -15.68 4.66
CA SER A 58 7.83 -14.42 5.29
C SER A 58 8.57 -13.19 4.77
N GLU A 59 9.81 -13.36 4.30
CA GLU A 59 10.60 -12.29 3.66
C GLU A 59 9.98 -11.78 2.36
N LEU A 60 9.30 -12.65 1.59
CA LEU A 60 8.70 -12.30 0.30
C LEU A 60 7.55 -11.29 0.44
N VAL A 61 6.99 -11.11 1.64
CA VAL A 61 5.99 -10.07 1.89
C VAL A 61 6.63 -8.68 1.78
N THR A 62 7.86 -8.52 2.27
CA THR A 62 8.62 -7.28 2.09
C THR A 62 8.97 -7.06 0.63
N ASP A 63 9.51 -8.09 -0.05
CA ASP A 63 9.87 -8.03 -1.46
C ASP A 63 8.67 -7.70 -2.36
N PHE A 64 7.48 -8.19 -2.01
CA PHE A 64 6.24 -7.85 -2.69
C PHE A 64 5.96 -6.34 -2.63
N PHE A 65 6.07 -5.71 -1.45
CA PHE A 65 5.81 -4.28 -1.30
C PHE A 65 6.88 -3.42 -1.96
N ASP A 66 8.15 -3.85 -1.90
CA ASP A 66 9.25 -3.20 -2.63
C ASP A 66 9.03 -3.25 -4.14
N GLY A 67 8.77 -4.43 -4.69
CA GLY A 67 8.48 -4.61 -6.10
C GLY A 67 7.23 -3.83 -6.54
N PHE A 68 6.18 -3.80 -5.71
CA PHE A 68 5.00 -2.99 -5.97
C PHE A 68 5.34 -1.50 -6.00
N ALA A 69 6.01 -0.97 -4.97
CA ALA A 69 6.33 0.46 -4.83
C ALA A 69 7.21 0.96 -5.98
N GLN A 70 8.20 0.15 -6.37
CA GLN A 70 9.11 0.44 -7.49
C GLN A 70 8.34 0.54 -8.80
N ALA A 71 7.55 -0.49 -9.12
CA ALA A 71 6.80 -0.56 -10.36
C ALA A 71 5.65 0.46 -10.44
N ALA A 72 4.97 0.73 -9.33
CA ALA A 72 3.89 1.71 -9.25
C ALA A 72 4.38 3.16 -9.13
N ARG A 73 5.69 3.38 -8.90
CA ARG A 73 6.28 4.70 -8.60
C ARG A 73 5.53 5.36 -7.44
N ALA A 74 5.55 4.69 -6.30
CA ALA A 74 4.77 5.05 -5.11
C ALA A 74 5.59 4.96 -3.83
N ASN A 75 5.17 5.73 -2.82
CA ASN A 75 5.58 5.50 -1.44
C ASN A 75 4.58 4.56 -0.78
N VAL A 76 5.06 3.46 -0.18
CA VAL A 76 4.23 2.45 0.48
C VAL A 76 4.73 2.22 1.90
N HIS A 77 3.87 2.42 2.88
CA HIS A 77 4.16 2.14 4.28
C HIS A 77 3.17 1.10 4.77
N VAL A 78 3.68 -0.01 5.30
CA VAL A 78 2.86 -1.05 5.93
C VAL A 78 3.45 -1.42 7.29
N LYS A 79 2.58 -1.50 8.30
CA LYS A 79 2.99 -1.78 9.67
C LYS A 79 1.95 -2.59 10.41
N VAL A 80 2.38 -3.61 11.14
CA VAL A 80 1.59 -4.29 12.16
C VAL A 80 1.84 -3.59 13.50
N LEU A 81 0.80 -3.01 14.08
CA LEU A 81 0.89 -2.35 15.38
C LEU A 81 1.03 -3.39 16.50
N TYR A 82 0.18 -4.40 16.47
CA TYR A 82 0.18 -5.53 17.40
C TYR A 82 -0.58 -6.72 16.83
N GLY A 83 -0.44 -7.88 17.47
CA GLY A 83 -1.11 -9.13 17.12
C GLY A 83 -0.24 -10.33 17.48
N ARG A 84 -0.80 -11.54 17.44
CA ARG A 84 -0.09 -12.77 17.82
C ARG A 84 0.22 -13.66 16.62
N SER A 85 -0.76 -13.86 15.74
CA SER A 85 -0.70 -14.76 14.60
C SER A 85 0.01 -14.10 13.42
N SER A 86 1.12 -14.70 12.96
CA SER A 86 1.80 -14.23 11.74
C SER A 86 0.94 -14.37 10.49
N HIS A 87 -0.04 -15.28 10.47
CA HIS A 87 -1.04 -15.34 9.41
C HIS A 87 -1.93 -14.08 9.43
N HIS A 88 -2.45 -13.72 10.62
CA HIS A 88 -3.31 -12.53 10.77
C HIS A 88 -2.52 -11.25 10.48
N HIS A 89 -1.24 -11.19 10.85
CA HIS A 89 -0.32 -10.09 10.49
C HIS A 89 -0.28 -9.85 8.98
N VAL A 90 0.02 -10.91 8.21
CA VAL A 90 0.13 -10.83 6.75
C VAL A 90 -1.22 -10.43 6.14
N GLU A 91 -2.30 -11.14 6.47
CA GLU A 91 -3.60 -10.88 5.87
C GLU A 91 -4.15 -9.48 6.24
N ALA A 92 -4.00 -9.04 7.48
CA ALA A 92 -4.40 -7.69 7.91
C ALA A 92 -3.66 -6.60 7.12
N VAL A 93 -2.35 -6.78 6.88
CA VAL A 93 -1.55 -5.82 6.10
C VAL A 93 -2.00 -5.77 4.64
N PHE A 94 -2.22 -6.91 3.99
CA PHE A 94 -2.72 -6.92 2.60
C PHE A 94 -4.12 -6.31 2.50
N LYS A 95 -5.01 -6.58 3.47
CA LYS A 95 -6.34 -5.97 3.56
C LYS A 95 -6.26 -4.45 3.79
N ALA A 96 -5.38 -3.99 4.69
CA ALA A 96 -5.14 -2.57 4.92
C ALA A 96 -4.62 -1.89 3.64
N PHE A 97 -3.64 -2.49 2.98
CA PHE A 97 -3.05 -1.99 1.74
C PHE A 97 -4.08 -1.89 0.62
N ALA A 98 -4.91 -2.92 0.42
CA ALA A 98 -5.98 -2.90 -0.58
C ALA A 98 -6.96 -1.74 -0.36
N ARG A 99 -7.34 -1.46 0.90
CA ARG A 99 -8.22 -0.34 1.24
C ARG A 99 -7.53 1.01 1.07
N ALA A 100 -6.27 1.14 1.49
CA ALA A 100 -5.47 2.34 1.31
C ALA A 100 -5.30 2.68 -0.18
N LEU A 101 -4.97 1.68 -1.01
CA LEU A 101 -4.88 1.82 -2.46
C LEU A 101 -6.22 2.23 -3.07
N ARG A 102 -7.33 1.59 -2.67
CA ARG A 102 -8.68 1.98 -3.11
C ARG A 102 -8.98 3.46 -2.82
N VAL A 103 -8.60 3.96 -1.65
CA VAL A 103 -8.76 5.38 -1.31
C VAL A 103 -7.87 6.25 -2.20
N ALA A 104 -6.61 5.89 -2.36
CA ALA A 104 -5.64 6.67 -3.14
C ALA A 104 -6.03 6.81 -4.62
N VAL A 105 -6.59 5.76 -5.21
CA VAL A 105 -7.03 5.75 -6.62
C VAL A 105 -8.46 6.25 -6.82
N ALA A 106 -9.21 6.49 -5.74
CA ALA A 106 -10.58 6.98 -5.85
C ALA A 106 -10.59 8.35 -6.51
N ARG A 107 -11.56 8.55 -7.41
CA ARG A 107 -11.75 9.82 -8.12
C ARG A 107 -12.37 10.85 -7.17
N ASP A 108 -11.75 12.02 -7.09
CA ASP A 108 -12.35 13.18 -6.42
C ASP A 108 -12.93 14.12 -7.47
N ARG A 109 -14.26 14.30 -7.44
CA ARG A 109 -14.98 15.20 -8.34
C ARG A 109 -14.51 16.64 -8.21
N ARG A 110 -14.06 17.07 -7.02
CA ARG A 110 -13.53 18.42 -6.77
C ARG A 110 -12.16 18.62 -7.40
N MET A 111 -11.42 17.53 -7.63
CA MET A 111 -10.08 17.56 -8.22
C MET A 111 -10.04 17.01 -9.64
N ALA A 112 -11.18 16.78 -10.30
CA ALA A 112 -11.29 15.97 -11.52
C ALA A 112 -10.28 16.32 -12.65
N ARG A 113 -9.92 17.60 -12.81
CA ARG A 113 -8.94 18.07 -13.82
C ARG A 113 -7.55 18.39 -13.23
N MET A 114 -7.44 18.41 -11.91
CA MET A 114 -6.23 18.80 -11.18
C MET A 114 -5.27 17.61 -11.07
N LEU A 115 -3.99 17.89 -11.29
CA LEU A 115 -2.93 16.98 -10.86
C LEU A 115 -2.72 17.23 -9.36
N PRO A 116 -2.85 16.22 -8.48
CA PRO A 116 -2.73 16.40 -7.03
C PRO A 116 -1.25 16.56 -6.61
N SER A 117 -0.58 17.58 -7.14
CA SER A 117 0.83 17.91 -6.90
C SER A 117 1.01 19.42 -6.95
N THR A 118 1.57 20.00 -5.89
CA THR A 118 1.92 21.43 -5.84
C THR A 118 3.04 21.80 -6.81
N LYS A 119 3.76 20.80 -7.35
CA LYS A 119 4.86 21.00 -8.32
C LYS A 119 4.39 20.92 -9.77
N GLY A 120 3.14 20.58 -10.05
CA GLY A 120 2.62 20.45 -11.42
C GLY A 120 3.11 19.21 -12.19
N LEU A 121 3.91 18.34 -11.56
CA LEU A 121 4.40 17.07 -12.08
C LEU A 121 4.34 15.95 -11.02
N LEU A 122 4.22 14.71 -11.51
CA LEU A 122 4.24 13.43 -10.77
C LEU A 122 5.02 12.39 -11.59
#